data_AF-A0A523R3S5-F1
#
_entry.id   AF-A0A523R3S5-F1
#
_cell.length_a   1.000
_cell.length_b   1.000
_cell.length_c   1.000
_cell.angle_alpha   90.00
_cell.angle_beta   90.00
_cell.angle_gamma   90.00
#
_symmetry.space_group_name_H-M   'P 1'
#
loop_
_entity.id
_entity.type
_entity.pdbx_description
1 polymer ?
#
loop_
_entity_poly.entity_id
_entity_poly.type
_entity_poly.pdbx_seq_one_letter_code
_entity_poly.pdbx_strand_id
1 'polypeptide(L)'
;DEVTRIKVNFREYNMAEDVALAIQKQFPNTLVEPYRKRIKNIDMLIKITDIKTKIFITIILIVAAGIIINTVLTSVFERKREIGTLRAIGAGRFEMVIMILGEVILVSLIAALIGSILAGVLVNWLSFKGLHFGQMANIADFMTDVVFPEIVWSKWVGNILFILFWTLLAALYPVILAVKVKPCDALRR
;
A
#
# COMPACT_ATOMS: atom_id res chain seq x y z
N ASP A 1 -43.90 -19.77 14.73
CA ASP A 1 -42.45 -19.98 14.71
C ASP A 1 -41.92 -19.98 13.28
N GLU A 2 -41.49 -18.81 12.80
CA GLU A 2 -40.88 -18.66 11.48
C GLU A 2 -39.36 -18.77 11.61
N VAL A 3 -38.80 -19.89 11.15
CA VAL A 3 -37.35 -20.10 11.13
C VAL A 3 -36.79 -19.50 9.84
N THR A 4 -36.08 -18.37 9.95
CA THR A 4 -35.58 -17.63 8.79
C THR A 4 -34.33 -18.26 8.14
N ARG A 5 -33.49 -18.99 8.90
CA ARG A 5 -32.27 -19.67 8.37
C ARG A 5 -31.89 -20.91 9.19
N ILE A 6 -31.46 -21.98 8.51
CA ILE A 6 -30.90 -23.20 9.11
C ILE A 6 -29.52 -23.46 8.53
N LYS A 7 -28.51 -23.70 9.40
CA LYS A 7 -27.14 -24.06 8.99
C LYS A 7 -26.90 -25.53 9.30
N VAL A 8 -26.42 -26.28 8.32
CA VAL A 8 -26.08 -27.70 8.46
C VAL A 8 -24.61 -27.89 8.10
N ASN A 9 -23.84 -28.45 9.04
CA ASN A 9 -22.42 -28.72 8.85
C ASN A 9 -22.23 -30.21 8.54
N PHE A 10 -21.50 -30.51 7.46
CA PHE A 10 -21.17 -31.89 7.08
C PHE A 10 -19.73 -32.20 7.46
N ARG A 11 -19.45 -33.46 7.85
CA ARG A 11 -18.08 -33.93 8.10
C ARG A 11 -17.26 -34.07 6.82
N GLU A 12 -17.92 -34.34 5.69
CA GLU A 12 -17.29 -34.47 4.38
C GLU A 12 -17.68 -33.33 3.45
N TYR A 13 -16.65 -32.69 2.89
CA TYR A 13 -16.78 -31.46 2.08
C TYR A 13 -17.50 -31.67 0.75
N ASN A 14 -17.44 -32.89 0.17
CA ASN A 14 -17.98 -33.19 -1.16
C ASN A 14 -19.50 -33.50 -1.13
N MET A 15 -20.04 -33.99 -0.01
CA MET A 15 -21.47 -34.32 0.12
C MET A 15 -22.37 -33.08 0.18
N ALA A 16 -21.80 -31.91 0.49
CA ALA A 16 -22.58 -30.68 0.66
C ALA A 16 -23.26 -30.20 -0.64
N GLU A 17 -22.72 -30.54 -1.81
CA GLU A 17 -23.28 -30.14 -3.11
C GLU A 17 -24.44 -31.07 -3.53
N ASP A 18 -24.27 -32.38 -3.37
CA ASP A 18 -25.30 -33.39 -3.65
C ASP A 18 -26.50 -33.28 -2.70
N VAL A 19 -26.23 -33.05 -1.41
CA VAL A 19 -27.28 -32.85 -0.40
C VAL A 19 -28.02 -31.52 -0.61
N ALA A 20 -27.32 -30.46 -1.02
CA ALA A 20 -27.98 -29.19 -1.37
C ALA A 20 -28.94 -29.36 -2.55
N LEU A 21 -28.55 -30.11 -3.58
CA LEU A 21 -29.41 -30.41 -4.73
C LEU A 21 -30.61 -31.30 -4.34
N ALA A 22 -30.41 -32.29 -3.47
CA ALA A 22 -31.47 -33.14 -2.97
C ALA A 22 -32.51 -32.36 -2.14
N ILE A 23 -32.05 -31.45 -1.27
CA ILE A 23 -32.93 -30.59 -0.45
C ILE A 23 -33.67 -29.58 -1.33
N GLN A 24 -33.02 -28.97 -2.32
CA GLN A 24 -33.65 -28.04 -3.26
C GLN A 24 -34.79 -28.71 -4.05
N LYS A 25 -34.62 -29.99 -4.41
CA LYS A 25 -35.63 -30.78 -5.11
C LYS A 25 -36.84 -31.11 -4.24
N GLN A 26 -36.62 -31.29 -2.94
CA GLN A 26 -37.66 -31.63 -1.97
C GLN A 26 -38.40 -30.40 -1.42
N PHE A 27 -37.75 -29.24 -1.41
CA PHE A 27 -38.30 -27.95 -1.00
C PHE A 27 -38.09 -26.89 -2.09
N PRO A 28 -38.92 -26.87 -3.14
CA PRO A 28 -38.74 -25.98 -4.30
C PRO A 28 -38.87 -24.48 -3.98
N ASN A 29 -39.52 -24.12 -2.86
CA ASN A 29 -39.70 -22.72 -2.43
C ASN A 29 -38.63 -22.24 -1.44
N THR A 30 -37.58 -23.02 -1.18
CA THR A 30 -36.50 -22.65 -0.24
C THR A 30 -35.21 -22.39 -1.01
N LEU A 31 -34.56 -21.26 -0.75
CA LEU A 31 -33.26 -20.92 -1.32
C LEU A 31 -32.16 -21.75 -0.65
N VAL A 32 -31.65 -22.79 -1.31
CA VAL A 32 -30.55 -23.63 -0.82
C VAL A 32 -29.26 -23.26 -1.57
N GLU A 33 -28.38 -22.50 -0.92
CA GLU A 33 -27.09 -22.13 -1.49
C GLU A 33 -25.94 -22.99 -0.91
N PRO A 34 -25.19 -23.74 -1.75
CA PRO A 34 -24.01 -24.45 -1.31
C PRO A 34 -22.93 -23.49 -0.78
N TYR A 35 -22.39 -23.79 0.40
CA TYR A 35 -21.35 -22.98 1.04
C TYR A 35 -20.12 -22.79 0.13
N ARG A 36 -19.79 -23.77 -0.72
CA ARG A 36 -18.71 -23.72 -1.72
C ARG A 36 -18.88 -22.57 -2.73
N LYS A 37 -20.11 -22.33 -3.21
CA LYS A 37 -20.41 -21.24 -4.16
C LYS A 37 -20.30 -19.87 -3.46
N ARG A 38 -20.70 -19.78 -2.19
CA ARG A 38 -20.49 -18.58 -1.35
C ARG A 38 -19.00 -18.31 -1.07
N ILE A 39 -18.20 -19.33 -0.71
CA ILE A 39 -16.75 -19.14 -0.51
C ILE A 39 -16.06 -18.72 -1.81
N LYS A 40 -16.39 -19.34 -2.95
CA LYS A 40 -15.80 -18.97 -4.25
C LYS A 40 -16.09 -17.52 -4.64
N ASN A 41 -17.29 -17.03 -4.33
CA ASN A 41 -17.64 -15.61 -4.53
C ASN A 41 -16.87 -14.70 -3.56
N ILE A 42 -16.71 -15.09 -2.30
CA ILE A 42 -15.91 -14.34 -1.32
C ILE A 42 -14.42 -14.29 -1.73
N ASP A 43 -13.84 -15.41 -2.17
CA ASP A 43 -12.47 -15.47 -2.69
C ASP A 43 -12.28 -14.59 -3.92
N MET A 44 -13.28 -14.53 -4.80
CA MET A 44 -13.26 -13.64 -5.97
C MET A 44 -13.30 -12.17 -5.54
N LEU A 45 -14.15 -11.80 -4.57
CA LEU A 45 -14.23 -10.43 -4.04
C LEU A 45 -12.94 -9.99 -3.32
N ILE A 46 -12.32 -10.88 -2.54
CA ILE A 46 -11.03 -10.63 -1.90
C ILE A 46 -9.94 -10.41 -2.96
N LYS A 47 -9.89 -11.25 -4.01
CA LYS A 47 -8.92 -11.09 -5.11
C LYS A 47 -9.11 -9.78 -5.87
N ILE A 48 -10.34 -9.38 -6.18
CA ILE A 48 -10.64 -8.11 -6.85
C ILE A 48 -10.18 -6.93 -5.98
N THR A 49 -10.42 -7.00 -4.67
CA THR A 49 -10.02 -5.95 -3.72
C THR A 49 -8.50 -5.86 -3.57
N ASP A 50 -7.80 -7.00 -3.57
CA ASP A 50 -6.33 -7.06 -3.52
C ASP A 50 -5.71 -6.49 -4.80
N ILE A 51 -6.21 -6.88 -5.97
CA ILE A 51 -5.76 -6.34 -7.27
C ILE A 51 -5.98 -4.83 -7.32
N LYS A 52 -7.18 -4.35 -6.94
CA LYS A 52 -7.49 -2.92 -6.88
C LYS A 52 -6.49 -2.19 -5.98
N THR A 53 -6.27 -2.69 -4.76
CA THR A 53 -5.33 -2.08 -3.80
C THR A 53 -3.92 -2.01 -4.35
N LYS A 54 -3.43 -3.07 -5.02
CA LYS A 54 -2.10 -3.08 -5.64
C LYS A 54 -1.97 -2.06 -6.77
N ILE A 55 -2.99 -1.91 -7.61
CA ILE A 55 -3.01 -0.89 -8.67
C ILE A 55 -2.93 0.52 -8.06
N PHE A 56 -3.75 0.80 -7.05
CA PHE A 56 -3.74 2.08 -6.35
C PHE A 56 -2.37 2.39 -5.73
N ILE A 57 -1.78 1.43 -5.01
CA ILE A 57 -0.44 1.59 -4.43
C ILE A 57 0.58 1.88 -5.53
N THR A 58 0.54 1.15 -6.65
CA THR A 58 1.49 1.34 -7.76
C THR A 58 1.41 2.76 -8.33
N ILE A 59 0.20 3.29 -8.54
CA ILE A 59 0.01 4.67 -9.02
C ILE A 59 0.60 5.67 -8.02
N ILE A 60 0.32 5.51 -6.73
CA ILE A 60 0.85 6.38 -5.67
C ILE A 60 2.38 6.34 -5.65
N LEU A 61 2.99 5.17 -5.79
CA LEU A 61 4.44 5.01 -5.83
C LEU A 61 5.08 5.73 -7.02
N ILE A 62 4.45 5.69 -8.19
CA ILE A 62 4.93 6.40 -9.39
C ILE A 62 4.87 7.92 -9.15
N VAL A 63 3.75 8.42 -8.64
CA VAL A 63 3.57 9.85 -8.34
C VAL A 63 4.58 10.30 -7.28
N ALA A 64 4.73 9.53 -6.20
CA ALA A 64 5.69 9.80 -5.15
C ALA A 64 7.14 9.81 -5.66
N ALA A 65 7.50 8.87 -6.54
CA ALA A 65 8.82 8.85 -7.17
C ALA A 65 9.07 10.14 -7.97
N GLY A 66 8.08 10.61 -8.75
CA GLY A 66 8.18 11.88 -9.47
C GLY A 66 8.38 13.08 -8.54
N ILE A 67 7.67 13.12 -7.42
CA ILE A 67 7.83 14.16 -6.38
C ILE A 67 9.25 14.13 -5.81
N ILE A 68 9.73 12.95 -5.41
CA ILE A 68 11.08 12.78 -4.85
C ILE A 68 12.14 13.25 -5.86
N ILE A 69 12.02 12.81 -7.11
CA ILE A 69 12.95 13.19 -8.18
C ILE A 69 13.01 14.72 -8.31
N ASN A 70 11.85 15.38 -8.41
CA ASN A 70 11.79 16.82 -8.57
C ASN A 70 12.39 17.56 -7.36
N THR A 71 12.09 17.10 -6.14
CA THR A 71 12.62 17.71 -4.91
C THR A 71 14.13 17.58 -4.81
N VAL A 72 14.68 16.38 -5.04
CA VAL A 72 16.13 16.15 -4.98
C VAL A 72 16.84 16.94 -6.08
N LEU A 73 16.27 17.01 -7.29
CA LEU A 73 16.83 17.85 -8.35
C LEU A 73 16.88 19.31 -7.94
N THR A 74 15.77 19.89 -7.47
CA THR A 74 15.73 21.28 -7.02
C THR A 74 16.78 21.57 -5.95
N SER A 75 16.89 20.72 -4.93
CA SER A 75 17.91 20.85 -3.87
C SER A 75 19.33 20.85 -4.44
N VAL A 76 19.62 19.96 -5.40
CA VAL A 76 20.92 19.92 -6.09
C VAL A 76 21.15 21.18 -6.92
N PHE A 77 20.12 21.70 -7.60
CA PHE A 77 20.23 22.92 -8.41
C PHE A 77 20.54 24.14 -7.56
N GLU A 78 19.90 24.28 -6.39
CA GLU A 78 20.14 25.37 -5.43
C GLU A 78 21.57 25.33 -4.88
N ARG A 79 22.10 24.13 -4.60
CA ARG A 79 23.43 23.92 -3.99
C ARG A 79 24.56 23.69 -5.00
N LYS A 80 24.35 23.98 -6.28
CA LYS A 80 25.36 23.78 -7.33
C LYS A 80 26.70 24.46 -7.04
N ARG A 81 26.67 25.67 -6.47
CA ARG A 81 27.90 26.42 -6.13
C ARG A 81 28.71 25.71 -5.05
N GLU A 82 28.06 25.22 -4.00
CA GLU A 82 28.69 24.44 -2.92
C GLU A 82 29.26 23.12 -3.42
N ILE A 83 28.51 22.42 -4.27
CA ILE A 83 28.97 21.20 -4.94
C ILE A 83 30.20 21.49 -5.81
N GLY A 84 30.20 22.63 -6.53
CA GLY A 84 31.32 23.09 -7.32
C GLY A 84 32.58 23.39 -6.51
N THR A 85 32.43 24.05 -5.36
CA THR A 85 33.55 24.36 -4.45
C THR A 85 34.11 23.10 -3.79
N LEU A 86 33.25 22.18 -3.34
CA LEU A 86 33.66 20.88 -2.81
C LEU A 86 34.48 20.08 -3.83
N ARG A 87 34.05 20.08 -5.11
CA ARG A 87 34.82 19.44 -6.18
C ARG A 87 36.13 20.14 -6.50
N ALA A 88 36.21 21.46 -6.33
CA ALA A 88 37.44 22.22 -6.57
C ALA A 88 38.52 21.95 -5.50
N ILE A 89 38.12 21.67 -4.25
CA ILE A 89 39.03 21.26 -3.17
C ILE A 89 39.35 19.77 -3.17
N GLY A 90 38.85 19.00 -4.15
CA GLY A 90 39.22 17.60 -4.37
C GLY A 90 38.14 16.57 -4.04
N ALA A 91 36.92 16.96 -3.67
CA ALA A 91 35.87 16.00 -3.34
C ALA A 91 35.52 15.09 -4.52
N GLY A 92 35.47 13.79 -4.24
CA GLY A 92 35.20 12.74 -5.21
C GLY A 92 33.73 12.70 -5.64
N ARG A 93 33.47 12.11 -6.81
CA ARG A 93 32.09 11.88 -7.30
C ARG A 93 31.26 11.01 -6.34
N PHE A 94 31.90 10.03 -5.71
CA PHE A 94 31.28 9.13 -4.75
C PHE A 94 30.94 9.83 -3.43
N GLU A 95 31.79 10.75 -2.95
CA GLU A 95 31.52 11.51 -1.72
C GLU A 95 30.28 12.39 -1.88
N MET A 96 30.07 13.00 -3.05
CA MET A 96 28.85 13.76 -3.34
C MET A 96 27.61 12.87 -3.40
N VAL A 97 27.71 11.68 -4.00
CA VAL A 97 26.61 10.70 -4.02
C VAL A 97 26.21 10.30 -2.61
N ILE A 98 27.18 9.98 -1.76
CA ILE A 98 26.93 9.58 -0.37
C ILE A 98 26.30 10.73 0.42
N MET A 99 26.76 11.96 0.23
CA MET A 99 26.18 13.14 0.88
C MET A 99 24.69 13.31 0.52
N ILE A 100 24.35 13.29 -0.78
CA ILE A 100 22.96 13.49 -1.22
C ILE A 100 22.09 12.30 -0.80
N LEU A 101 22.58 11.06 -0.91
CA LEU A 101 21.86 9.89 -0.42
C LEU A 101 21.65 9.95 1.10
N GLY A 102 22.62 10.46 1.85
CA GLY A 102 22.50 10.67 3.29
C GLY A 102 21.35 11.62 3.64
N GLU A 103 21.23 12.74 2.92
CA GLU A 103 20.09 13.66 3.09
C GLU A 103 18.76 12.97 2.79
N VAL A 104 18.66 12.23 1.68
CA VAL A 104 17.45 11.49 1.32
C VAL A 104 17.09 10.47 2.40
N ILE A 105 18.08 9.71 2.91
CA ILE A 105 17.88 8.74 3.98
C ILE A 105 17.35 9.43 5.23
N LEU A 106 17.99 10.51 5.70
CA LEU A 106 17.57 11.23 6.89
C LEU A 106 16.14 11.77 6.77
N VAL A 107 15.81 12.42 5.64
CA VAL A 107 14.47 12.94 5.38
C VAL A 107 13.45 11.80 5.32
N SER A 108 13.79 10.69 4.66
CA SER A 108 12.90 9.52 4.54
C SER A 108 12.63 8.84 5.88
N LEU A 109 13.62 8.75 6.76
CA LEU A 109 13.46 8.18 8.10
C LEU A 109 12.53 9.04 8.97
N ILE A 110 12.72 10.36 8.96
CA ILE A 110 11.86 11.30 9.68
C ILE A 110 10.43 11.24 9.13
N ALA A 111 10.28 11.25 7.81
CA ALA A 111 8.97 11.15 7.15
C ALA A 111 8.28 9.82 7.46
N ALA A 112 9.03 8.71 7.46
CA ALA A 112 8.50 7.39 7.81
C ALA A 112 8.03 7.34 9.27
N LEU A 113 8.80 7.91 10.21
CA LEU A 113 8.43 7.97 11.61
C LEU A 113 7.13 8.78 11.81
N ILE A 114 7.07 9.98 11.27
CA ILE A 114 5.90 10.87 11.39
C ILE A 114 4.69 10.24 10.70
N GLY A 115 4.85 9.76 9.47
CA GLY A 115 3.78 9.12 8.70
C GLY A 115 3.25 7.86 9.40
N SER A 116 4.14 7.06 9.98
CA SER A 116 3.80 5.89 10.78
C SER A 116 2.94 6.28 11.99
N ILE A 117 3.35 7.27 12.79
CA ILE A 117 2.58 7.74 13.95
C ILE A 117 1.21 8.26 13.52
N LEU A 118 1.14 9.10 12.49
CA LEU A 118 -0.12 9.64 11.97
C LEU A 118 -1.05 8.55 11.46
N ALA A 119 -0.52 7.57 10.73
CA ALA A 119 -1.30 6.42 10.26
C ALA A 119 -1.81 5.58 11.44
N GLY A 120 -0.99 5.36 12.48
CA GLY A 120 -1.37 4.63 13.68
C GLY A 120 -2.51 5.31 14.45
N VAL A 121 -2.41 6.63 14.63
CA VAL A 121 -3.47 7.44 15.25
C VAL A 121 -4.75 7.40 14.44
N LEU A 122 -4.65 7.54 13.10
CA LEU A 122 -5.81 7.50 12.21
C LEU A 122 -6.50 6.14 12.26
N VAL A 123 -5.74 5.04 12.18
CA VAL A 123 -6.28 3.69 12.27
C VAL A 123 -6.96 3.48 13.62
N ASN A 124 -6.32 3.86 14.72
CA ASN A 124 -6.89 3.74 16.06
C ASN A 124 -8.21 4.54 16.18
N TRP A 125 -8.25 5.76 15.65
CA TRP A 125 -9.47 6.58 15.63
C TRP A 125 -10.60 5.96 14.79
N LEU A 126 -10.27 5.39 13.62
CA LEU A 126 -11.21 4.65 12.77
C LEU A 126 -11.71 3.36 13.44
N SER A 127 -10.87 2.67 14.22
CA SER A 127 -11.26 1.49 14.98
C SER A 127 -12.32 1.82 16.05
N PHE A 128 -12.24 3.01 16.68
CA PHE A 128 -13.23 3.44 17.68
C PHE A 128 -14.55 3.92 17.08
N LYS A 129 -14.52 4.68 15.97
CA LYS A 129 -15.75 5.15 15.31
C LYS A 129 -16.44 4.08 14.47
N GLY A 130 -15.72 3.04 14.08
CA GLY A 130 -16.19 2.06 13.09
C GLY A 130 -16.19 2.68 11.69
N LEU A 131 -15.64 1.96 10.71
CA LEU A 131 -15.79 2.33 9.32
C LEU A 131 -17.17 1.91 8.83
N HIS A 132 -18.12 2.84 8.82
CA HIS A 132 -19.39 2.66 8.15
C HIS A 132 -19.17 2.76 6.64
N PHE A 133 -19.14 1.62 5.95
CA PHE A 133 -19.19 1.58 4.50
C PHE A 133 -20.62 1.94 4.06
N GLY A 134 -20.95 3.23 4.10
CA GLY A 134 -22.28 3.72 3.73
C GLY A 134 -22.66 3.26 2.33
N GLN A 135 -23.80 2.56 2.22
CA GLN A 135 -24.52 2.15 0.99
C GLN A 135 -23.69 1.88 -0.28
N MET A 136 -22.46 1.35 -0.15
CA MET A 136 -21.77 0.69 -1.26
C MET A 136 -22.36 -0.72 -1.36
N ALA A 137 -23.52 -0.71 -2.01
CA ALA A 137 -24.42 -1.81 -2.26
C ALA A 137 -23.69 -3.07 -2.77
N ASN A 138 -24.13 -4.21 -2.24
CA ASN A 138 -23.83 -5.61 -2.61
C ASN A 138 -22.73 -6.35 -1.81
N ILE A 139 -21.94 -5.69 -0.95
CA ILE A 139 -20.95 -6.39 -0.09
C ILE A 139 -21.42 -6.46 1.38
N ALA A 140 -22.28 -5.53 1.81
CA ALA A 140 -22.84 -5.46 3.16
C ALA A 140 -23.70 -6.68 3.56
N ASP A 141 -24.24 -7.43 2.59
CA ASP A 141 -24.96 -8.69 2.88
C ASP A 141 -24.00 -9.87 3.22
N PHE A 142 -22.69 -9.69 2.99
CA PHE A 142 -21.67 -10.74 3.14
C PHE A 142 -20.71 -10.52 4.31
N MET A 143 -20.71 -9.34 4.93
CA MET A 143 -19.95 -9.04 6.15
C MET A 143 -20.77 -8.14 7.08
N THR A 144 -20.56 -8.24 8.39
CA THR A 144 -21.15 -7.31 9.36
C THR A 144 -20.85 -5.86 8.96
N ASP A 145 -21.82 -4.96 9.08
CA ASP A 145 -21.82 -3.54 8.65
C ASP A 145 -20.64 -2.67 9.15
N VAL A 146 -19.76 -3.25 9.98
CA VAL A 146 -18.59 -2.59 10.55
C VAL A 146 -17.39 -3.53 10.41
N VAL A 147 -16.36 -3.08 9.69
CA VAL A 147 -15.05 -3.73 9.66
C VAL A 147 -14.13 -2.98 10.60
N PHE A 148 -13.57 -3.68 11.58
CA PHE A 148 -12.56 -3.14 12.48
C PHE A 148 -11.18 -3.36 11.85
N PRO A 149 -10.44 -2.29 11.49
CA PRO A 149 -9.09 -2.45 11.00
C PRO A 149 -8.18 -2.92 12.14
N GLU A 150 -7.52 -4.06 11.93
CA GLU A 150 -6.51 -4.58 12.84
C GLU A 150 -5.10 -4.19 12.37
N ILE A 151 -4.27 -3.70 13.29
CA ILE A 151 -2.87 -3.41 13.01
C ILE A 151 -2.09 -4.72 13.10
N VAL A 152 -1.79 -5.29 11.94
CA VAL A 152 -0.88 -6.43 11.84
C VAL A 152 0.56 -5.89 11.79
N TRP A 153 1.29 -6.02 12.89
CA TRP A 153 2.66 -5.50 13.04
C TRP A 153 3.62 -5.92 11.92
N SER A 154 3.54 -7.17 11.45
CA SER A 154 4.41 -7.65 10.36
C SER A 154 4.20 -6.90 9.05
N LYS A 155 2.94 -6.63 8.69
CA LYS A 155 2.59 -5.85 7.50
C LYS A 155 2.98 -4.38 7.66
N TRP A 156 2.82 -3.85 8.86
CA TRP A 156 3.10 -2.44 9.16
C TRP A 156 4.59 -2.12 9.00
N VAL A 157 5.46 -2.91 9.63
CA VAL A 157 6.91 -2.78 9.48
C VAL A 157 7.35 -3.08 8.04
N GLY A 158 6.77 -4.13 7.42
CA GLY A 158 7.06 -4.46 6.02
C GLY A 158 6.76 -3.33 5.04
N ASN A 159 5.63 -2.64 5.23
CA ASN A 159 5.25 -1.49 4.39
C ASN A 159 6.19 -0.30 4.58
N ILE A 160 6.63 0.00 5.81
CA ILE A 160 7.59 1.07 6.07
C ILE A 160 8.91 0.78 5.36
N LEU A 161 9.44 -0.44 5.51
CA LEU A 161 10.67 -0.85 4.83
C LEU A 161 10.54 -0.78 3.32
N PHE A 162 9.39 -1.21 2.79
CA PHE A 162 9.11 -1.14 1.36
C PHE A 162 9.07 0.30 0.83
N ILE A 163 8.45 1.24 1.55
CA ILE A 163 8.39 2.65 1.17
C ILE A 163 9.79 3.30 1.26
N LEU A 164 10.56 3.00 2.30
CA LEU A 164 11.94 3.48 2.41
C LEU A 164 12.79 2.98 1.25
N PHE A 165 12.69 1.69 0.92
CA PHE A 165 13.37 1.10 -0.23
C PHE A 165 12.94 1.77 -1.55
N TRP A 166 11.65 1.98 -1.75
CA TRP A 166 11.13 2.66 -2.93
C TRP A 166 11.63 4.12 -3.05
N THR A 167 11.69 4.83 -1.92
CA THR A 167 12.20 6.20 -1.86
C THR A 167 13.66 6.26 -2.28
N LEU A 168 14.48 5.31 -1.80
CA LEU A 168 15.88 5.20 -2.19
C LEU A 168 16.02 4.90 -3.68
N LEU A 169 15.23 3.95 -4.21
CA LEU A 169 15.23 3.63 -5.64
C LEU A 169 14.89 4.86 -6.49
N ALA A 170 13.86 5.63 -6.11
CA ALA A 170 13.47 6.84 -6.81
C ALA A 170 14.58 7.90 -6.78
N ALA A 171 15.30 8.03 -5.65
CA ALA A 171 16.39 8.99 -5.48
C ALA A 171 17.68 8.62 -6.22
N LEU A 172 17.88 7.36 -6.63
CA LEU A 172 19.07 6.97 -7.40
C LEU A 172 19.19 7.73 -8.72
N TYR A 173 18.08 7.93 -9.42
CA TYR A 173 18.06 8.66 -10.70
C TYR A 173 18.62 10.09 -10.59
N PRO A 174 18.07 10.98 -9.74
CA PRO A 174 18.57 12.35 -9.62
C PRO A 174 19.98 12.41 -9.02
N VAL A 175 20.36 11.49 -8.12
CA VAL A 175 21.71 11.42 -7.55
C VAL A 175 22.77 11.15 -8.62
N ILE A 176 22.51 10.19 -9.52
CA ILE A 176 23.42 9.91 -10.64
C ILE A 176 23.49 11.11 -11.59
N LEU A 177 22.37 11.79 -11.82
CA LEU A 177 22.32 12.97 -12.67
C LEU A 177 23.08 14.15 -12.06
N ALA A 178 23.01 14.36 -10.74
CA ALA A 178 23.72 15.42 -10.02
C ALA A 178 25.25 15.37 -10.22
N VAL A 179 25.82 14.17 -10.23
CA VAL A 179 27.26 13.96 -10.45
C VAL A 179 27.70 14.26 -11.88
N LYS A 180 26.80 14.11 -12.86
CA LYS A 180 27.08 14.36 -14.27
C LYS A 180 27.04 15.84 -14.65
N VAL A 181 26.56 16.72 -13.77
CA VAL A 181 26.57 18.16 -14.00
C VAL A 181 28.03 18.63 -14.11
N LYS A 182 28.40 19.15 -15.27
CA LYS A 182 29.78 19.57 -15.57
C LYS A 182 30.12 20.84 -14.76
N PRO A 183 31.26 20.88 -14.04
CA PRO A 183 31.67 22.05 -13.25
C PRO A 183 31.76 23.34 -14.06
N CYS A 184 32.10 23.23 -15.34
CA CYS A 184 32.26 24.37 -16.25
C CYS A 184 30.96 25.12 -16.53
N ASP A 185 29.79 24.46 -16.42
CA ASP A 185 28.48 25.11 -16.60
C ASP A 185 28.01 25.82 -15.32
N ALA A 186 28.56 25.46 -14.16
CA ALA A 186 28.20 26.07 -12.87
C ALA A 186 28.90 27.42 -12.61
N LEU A 187 30.01 27.70 -13.31
CA LEU A 187 30.82 28.92 -13.17
C LEU A 187 30.55 29.98 -14.25
N ARG A 188 29.77 29.65 -15.29
CA ARG A 188 29.55 30.52 -16.46
C ARG A 188 28.23 31.32 -16.41
N ARG A 189 27.61 31.43 -15.24
CA ARG A 189 26.44 32.29 -14.96
C ARG A 189 26.60 33.06 -13.66
#